data_AF-A0A373C8N7-F1
#
_entry.id   AF-A0A373C8N7-F1
#
_cell.length_a   1.000
_cell.length_b   1.000
_cell.length_c   1.000
_cell.angle_alpha   90.00
_cell.angle_beta   90.00
_cell.angle_gamma   90.00
#
_symmetry.space_group_name_H-M   'P 1'
#
loop_
_entity.id
_entity.type
_entity.pdbx_description
1 polymer ?
#
loop_
_entity_poly.entity_id
_entity_poly.type
_entity_poly.pdbx_seq_one_letter_code
_entity_poly.pdbx_strand_id
1 'polypeptide(L)'
;MARKEDKQPQYLPLIVKAKLHTGGRDYEKIKEELKGQGFTCKQMKGMVREGNYFDGIVLYLSKWNWDNHESWHLYNWDDKDDKEVMLGIYEAEQYHPQAPYRYRDNFEKFQKDWTSGEYDPGMTFTFKDSEVEVLEVLQEEVDNIDHEAVKRQVTAAEDAQYQKRRKQRQRRKQASKGSRYHRKFF
;
A
#
# COMPACT_ATOMS: atom_id res chain seq x y z
N MET A 1 20.94 -30.57 -27.30
CA MET A 1 20.93 -29.14 -26.94
C MET A 1 19.77 -28.92 -25.98
N ALA A 2 20.05 -28.72 -24.69
CA ALA A 2 19.02 -28.45 -23.70
C ALA A 2 18.38 -27.09 -24.00
N ARG A 3 17.05 -27.06 -24.15
CA ARG A 3 16.30 -25.80 -24.16
C ARG A 3 16.57 -25.13 -22.82
N LYS A 4 17.21 -23.96 -22.83
CA LYS A 4 17.18 -23.07 -21.68
C LYS A 4 15.71 -22.73 -21.46
N GLU A 5 15.13 -23.24 -20.39
CA GLU A 5 13.90 -22.68 -19.86
C GLU A 5 14.23 -21.24 -19.50
N ASP A 6 13.83 -20.28 -20.34
CA ASP A 6 13.86 -18.87 -20.02
C ASP A 6 12.86 -18.66 -18.87
N LYS A 7 13.30 -18.93 -17.64
CA LYS A 7 12.54 -18.59 -16.43
C LYS A 7 12.34 -17.09 -16.49
N GLN A 8 11.06 -16.66 -16.58
CA GLN A 8 10.72 -15.26 -16.45
C GLN A 8 11.38 -14.72 -15.17
N PRO A 9 11.98 -13.52 -15.21
CA PRO A 9 12.63 -12.96 -14.03
C PRO A 9 11.63 -12.93 -12.87
N GLN A 10 12.10 -13.31 -11.69
CA GLN A 10 11.30 -13.21 -10.48
C GLN A 10 11.14 -11.73 -10.13
N TYR A 11 9.93 -11.31 -9.76
CA TYR A 11 9.69 -9.95 -9.31
C TYR A 11 10.56 -9.62 -8.10
N LEU A 12 11.21 -8.46 -8.12
CA LEU A 12 11.96 -7.91 -7.00
C LEU A 12 11.47 -6.49 -6.71
N PRO A 13 11.12 -6.15 -5.45
CA PRO A 13 10.68 -4.80 -5.09
C PRO A 13 11.83 -3.80 -5.15
N LEU A 14 11.49 -2.51 -5.23
CA LEU A 14 12.46 -1.43 -5.01
C LEU A 14 12.87 -1.45 -3.53
N ILE A 15 14.17 -1.49 -3.23
CA ILE A 15 14.70 -1.39 -1.86
C ILE A 15 15.65 -0.22 -1.77
N VAL A 16 15.42 0.64 -0.77
CA VAL A 16 16.20 1.84 -0.53
C VAL A 16 16.62 1.95 0.92
N LYS A 17 17.72 2.65 1.15
CA LYS A 17 18.07 3.21 2.45
C LYS A 17 17.56 4.64 2.49
N ALA A 18 16.72 4.96 3.45
CA ALA A 18 16.06 6.25 3.52
C ALA A 18 16.04 6.82 4.93
N LYS A 19 16.10 8.14 5.02
CA LYS A 19 15.90 8.89 6.26
C LYS A 19 14.44 9.29 6.39
N LEU A 20 13.89 9.10 7.59
CA LEU A 20 12.51 9.45 7.89
C LEU A 20 12.37 10.88 8.42
N HIS A 21 11.27 11.51 8.04
CA HIS A 21 10.83 12.85 8.45
C HIS A 21 9.40 12.79 8.98
N THR A 22 9.19 11.94 9.98
CA THR A 22 7.88 11.64 10.58
C THR A 22 7.56 12.54 11.78
N GLY A 23 8.54 13.30 12.28
CA GLY A 23 8.41 14.19 13.42
C GLY A 23 7.71 15.51 13.10
N GLY A 24 7.52 16.33 14.13
CA GLY A 24 6.91 17.66 13.98
C GLY A 24 5.39 17.64 13.70
N ARG A 25 4.76 16.46 13.72
CA ARG A 25 3.30 16.31 13.71
C ARG A 25 2.77 16.60 15.10
N ASP A 26 1.88 17.59 15.18
CA ASP A 26 1.18 17.90 16.43
C ASP A 26 -0.15 17.14 16.51
N TYR A 27 -0.70 17.07 17.71
CA TYR A 27 -1.97 16.41 17.97
C TYR A 27 -3.14 17.02 17.17
N GLU A 28 -3.15 18.33 16.94
CA GLU A 28 -4.27 18.99 16.25
C GLU A 28 -4.25 18.68 14.75
N LYS A 29 -3.07 18.63 14.10
CA LYS A 29 -2.88 18.17 12.72
C LYS A 29 -3.35 16.73 12.56
N ILE A 30 -2.91 15.82 13.44
CA ILE A 30 -3.35 14.41 13.39
C ILE A 30 -4.86 14.30 13.57
N LYS A 31 -5.44 15.07 14.49
CA LYS A 31 -6.88 15.09 14.74
C LYS A 31 -7.67 15.63 13.56
N GLU A 32 -7.15 16.61 12.84
CA GLU A 32 -7.75 17.15 11.62
C GLU A 32 -7.68 16.14 10.47
N GLU A 33 -6.51 15.54 10.24
CA GLU A 33 -6.29 14.52 9.20
C GLU A 33 -7.17 13.28 9.41
N LEU A 34 -7.31 12.83 10.66
CA LEU A 34 -8.02 11.60 11.01
C LEU A 34 -9.46 11.85 11.48
N LYS A 35 -9.99 13.05 11.22
CA LYS A 35 -11.34 13.42 11.62
C LYS A 35 -12.36 12.47 11.00
N GLY A 36 -13.18 11.86 11.85
CA GLY A 36 -14.24 10.92 11.43
C GLY A 36 -13.78 9.46 11.26
N GLN A 37 -12.50 9.15 11.51
CA GLN A 37 -11.98 7.77 11.41
C GLN A 37 -12.10 6.95 12.71
N GLY A 38 -12.69 7.52 13.77
CA GLY A 38 -13.00 6.78 15.01
C GLY A 38 -11.82 6.61 15.99
N PHE A 39 -10.69 7.26 15.77
CA PHE A 39 -9.56 7.24 16.70
C PHE A 39 -9.86 8.02 17.99
N THR A 40 -9.39 7.49 19.11
CA THR A 40 -9.45 8.16 20.42
C THR A 40 -8.30 9.17 20.57
N CYS A 41 -8.48 10.13 21.49
CA CYS A 41 -7.41 11.08 21.84
C CYS A 41 -6.12 10.38 22.31
N LYS A 42 -6.24 9.27 23.06
CA LYS A 42 -5.07 8.47 23.49
C LYS A 42 -4.29 7.90 22.30
N GLN A 43 -5.00 7.37 21.31
CA GLN A 43 -4.41 6.80 20.10
C GLN A 43 -3.73 7.87 19.24
N MET A 44 -4.38 9.02 19.02
CA MET A 44 -3.78 10.14 18.29
C MET A 44 -2.51 10.67 18.96
N LYS A 45 -2.48 10.74 20.30
CA LYS A 45 -1.24 11.07 21.03
C LYS A 45 -0.17 9.99 20.90
N GLY A 46 -0.57 8.72 20.75
CA GLY A 46 0.34 7.61 20.42
C GLY A 46 0.98 7.81 19.05
N MET A 47 0.18 8.18 18.03
CA MET A 47 0.69 8.48 16.69
C MET A 47 1.69 9.64 16.66
N VAL A 48 1.52 10.65 17.53
CA VAL A 48 2.55 11.70 17.70
C VAL A 48 3.86 11.11 18.25
N ARG A 49 3.78 10.25 19.28
CA ARG A 49 4.97 9.64 19.89
C ARG A 49 5.68 8.70 18.94
N GLU A 50 4.93 7.87 18.23
CA GLU A 50 5.40 7.01 17.15
C GLU A 50 6.17 7.82 16.10
N GLY A 51 5.57 8.88 15.56
CA GLY A 51 6.23 9.73 14.57
C GLY A 51 7.54 10.32 15.08
N ASN A 52 7.62 10.66 16.36
CA ASN A 52 8.86 11.16 16.98
C ASN A 52 9.93 10.07 17.18
N TYR A 53 9.54 8.81 17.39
CA TYR A 53 10.51 7.71 17.50
C TYR A 53 11.16 7.41 16.16
N PHE A 54 10.41 7.50 15.06
CA PHE A 54 10.95 7.28 13.72
C PHE A 54 11.67 8.50 13.12
N ASP A 55 11.46 9.70 13.68
CA ASP A 55 11.98 10.92 13.10
C ASP A 55 13.51 10.95 13.06
N GLY A 56 14.06 11.23 11.89
CA GLY A 56 15.50 11.32 11.66
C GLY A 56 16.24 9.98 11.57
N ILE A 57 15.56 8.84 11.81
CA ILE A 57 16.15 7.51 11.71
C ILE A 57 16.35 7.13 10.25
N VAL A 58 17.40 6.35 10.00
CA VAL A 58 17.69 5.78 8.69
C VAL A 58 17.28 4.31 8.68
N LEU A 59 16.29 3.97 7.86
CA LEU A 59 15.76 2.60 7.73
C LEU A 59 15.95 2.08 6.31
N TYR A 60 15.82 0.77 6.16
CA TYR A 60 15.67 0.13 4.86
C TYR A 60 14.18 0.02 4.56
N LEU A 61 13.75 0.61 3.45
CA LEU A 61 12.36 0.63 3.02
C LEU A 61 12.23 -0.08 1.68
N SER A 62 11.05 -0.66 1.45
CA SER A 62 10.71 -1.31 0.19
C SER A 62 9.45 -0.72 -0.42
N LYS A 63 9.41 -0.64 -1.75
CA LYS A 63 8.24 -0.22 -2.52
C LYS A 63 7.84 -1.36 -3.45
N TRP A 64 6.54 -1.63 -3.50
CA TRP A 64 6.01 -2.80 -4.16
C TRP A 64 5.00 -2.42 -5.26
N ASN A 65 4.89 -3.27 -6.27
CA ASN A 65 3.89 -3.11 -7.32
C ASN A 65 2.48 -3.55 -6.86
N TRP A 66 2.37 -4.40 -5.83
CA TRP A 66 1.08 -4.92 -5.38
C TRP A 66 0.16 -3.84 -4.80
N ASP A 67 0.72 -2.80 -4.17
CA ASP A 67 0.03 -1.60 -3.71
C ASP A 67 0.22 -0.41 -4.68
N ASN A 68 0.65 -0.68 -5.92
CA ASN A 68 0.93 0.34 -6.93
C ASN A 68 1.88 1.44 -6.41
N HIS A 69 2.87 1.02 -5.61
CA HIS A 69 3.90 1.88 -5.03
C HIS A 69 3.36 3.03 -4.19
N GLU A 70 2.15 2.86 -3.62
CA GLU A 70 1.46 3.89 -2.84
C GLU A 70 2.19 4.23 -1.54
N SER A 71 2.79 3.21 -0.90
CA SER A 71 3.47 3.40 0.38
C SER A 71 4.87 2.80 0.39
N TRP A 72 5.73 3.35 1.24
CA TRP A 72 6.97 2.71 1.63
C TRP A 72 6.72 1.71 2.74
N HIS A 73 7.26 0.52 2.62
CA HIS A 73 7.10 -0.58 3.58
C HIS A 73 8.39 -0.76 4.35
N LEU A 74 8.33 -0.82 5.69
CA LEU A 74 9.48 -1.14 6.51
C LEU A 74 10.05 -2.50 6.10
N TYR A 75 11.30 -2.51 5.64
CA TYR A 75 11.99 -3.70 5.16
C TYR A 75 12.99 -4.23 6.20
N ASN A 76 13.85 -3.35 6.72
CA ASN A 76 14.83 -3.69 7.74
C ASN A 76 15.38 -2.43 8.44
N TRP A 77 16.22 -2.61 9.47
CA TRP A 77 16.95 -1.53 10.15
C TRP A 77 18.34 -2.00 10.62
N ASP A 78 19.18 -1.05 11.01
CA ASP A 78 20.46 -1.35 11.66
C ASP A 78 20.23 -1.60 13.17
N ASP A 79 20.99 -2.50 13.79
CA ASP A 79 20.84 -2.86 15.23
C ASP A 79 20.90 -1.64 16.19
N LYS A 80 21.62 -0.59 15.80
CA LYS A 80 21.73 0.66 16.58
C LYS A 80 20.39 1.38 16.75
N ASP A 81 19.48 1.19 15.80
CA ASP A 81 18.16 1.85 15.74
C ASP A 81 17.04 0.91 16.25
N ASP A 82 17.38 -0.32 16.64
CA ASP A 82 16.42 -1.37 17.04
C ASP A 82 15.48 -0.90 18.16
N LYS A 83 16.04 -0.20 19.14
CA LYS A 83 15.28 0.28 20.30
C LYS A 83 14.25 1.33 19.90
N GLU A 84 14.62 2.27 19.05
CA GLU A 84 13.74 3.33 18.58
C GLU A 84 12.65 2.76 17.67
N VAL A 85 13.00 1.82 16.77
CA VAL A 85 12.03 1.10 15.93
C VAL A 85 11.06 0.30 16.80
N MET A 86 11.56 -0.45 17.80
CA MET A 86 10.74 -1.18 18.77
C MET A 86 9.73 -0.25 19.46
N LEU A 87 10.17 0.91 19.93
CA LEU A 87 9.30 1.87 20.61
C LEU A 87 8.27 2.50 19.67
N GLY A 88 8.66 2.83 18.43
CA GLY A 88 7.76 3.32 17.39
C GLY A 88 6.66 2.31 17.07
N ILE A 89 7.04 1.05 16.83
CA ILE A 89 6.11 -0.05 16.55
C ILE A 89 5.18 -0.31 17.74
N TYR A 90 5.69 -0.24 18.97
CA TYR A 90 4.85 -0.42 20.16
C TYR A 90 3.74 0.64 20.26
N GLU A 91 4.05 1.91 19.95
CA GLU A 91 3.04 2.97 19.91
C GLU A 91 1.98 2.70 18.83
N ALA A 92 2.40 2.18 17.69
CA ALA A 92 1.51 1.78 16.60
C ALA A 92 0.57 0.61 16.98
N GLU A 93 1.10 -0.37 17.70
CA GLU A 93 0.34 -1.48 18.27
C GLU A 93 -0.76 -1.01 19.22
N GLN A 94 -0.73 0.22 19.76
CA GLN A 94 -1.81 0.68 20.65
C GLN A 94 -3.11 0.99 19.90
N TYR A 95 -3.02 1.35 18.62
CA TYR A 95 -4.17 1.67 17.78
C TYR A 95 -4.40 0.67 16.64
N HIS A 96 -3.58 -0.36 16.54
CA HIS A 96 -3.80 -1.48 15.63
C HIS A 96 -5.15 -2.18 15.91
N PRO A 97 -5.90 -2.65 14.88
CA PRO A 97 -7.19 -3.31 15.09
C PRO A 97 -7.12 -4.54 16.00
N GLN A 98 -6.00 -5.28 15.96
CA GLN A 98 -5.78 -6.46 16.79
C GLN A 98 -5.13 -6.15 18.15
N ALA A 99 -4.82 -4.88 18.43
CA ALA A 99 -4.23 -4.41 19.69
C ALA A 99 -4.87 -5.01 20.96
N PRO A 100 -6.21 -5.11 21.09
CA PRO A 100 -6.85 -5.62 22.32
C PRO A 100 -6.44 -7.05 22.68
N TYR A 101 -6.00 -7.84 21.70
CA TYR A 101 -5.69 -9.25 21.88
C TYR A 101 -4.19 -9.53 21.98
N ARG A 102 -3.33 -8.52 21.75
CA ARG A 102 -1.87 -8.70 21.63
C ARG A 102 -1.08 -7.97 22.71
N TYR A 103 -0.94 -6.65 22.58
CA TYR A 103 0.04 -5.83 23.32
C TYR A 103 -0.51 -4.51 23.87
N ARG A 104 -1.83 -4.26 23.78
CA ARG A 104 -2.43 -3.02 24.29
C ARG A 104 -2.08 -2.82 25.76
N ASP A 105 -1.46 -1.68 26.06
CA ASP A 105 -1.02 -1.28 27.39
C ASP A 105 -0.09 -2.30 28.09
N ASN A 106 0.55 -3.22 27.34
CA ASN A 106 1.44 -4.25 27.87
C ASN A 106 2.81 -4.22 27.17
N PHE A 107 3.63 -3.25 27.56
CA PHE A 107 4.97 -3.07 27.01
C PHE A 107 5.92 -4.20 27.39
N GLU A 108 5.83 -4.73 28.62
CA GLU A 108 6.72 -5.80 29.08
C GLU A 108 6.60 -7.07 28.22
N LYS A 109 5.35 -7.46 27.91
CA LYS A 109 5.10 -8.59 27.00
C LYS A 109 5.63 -8.30 25.60
N PHE A 110 5.37 -7.11 25.07
CA PHE A 110 5.85 -6.72 23.74
C PHE A 110 7.39 -6.74 23.67
N GLN A 111 8.06 -6.14 24.65
CA GLN A 111 9.52 -6.10 24.72
C GLN A 111 10.11 -7.51 24.83
N LYS A 112 9.48 -8.40 25.61
CA LYS A 112 9.90 -9.80 25.71
C LYS A 112 9.78 -10.50 24.36
N ASP A 113 8.65 -10.39 23.68
CA ASP A 113 8.42 -11.02 22.37
C ASP A 113 9.33 -10.42 21.29
N TRP A 114 9.62 -9.11 21.37
CA TRP A 114 10.59 -8.44 20.49
C TRP A 114 11.99 -9.03 20.67
N THR A 115 12.47 -9.08 21.91
CA THR A 115 13.83 -9.58 22.22
C THR A 115 13.99 -11.08 22.02
N SER A 116 12.93 -11.88 22.11
CA SER A 116 12.95 -13.30 21.76
C SER A 116 12.84 -13.56 20.25
N GLY A 117 12.51 -12.54 19.45
CA GLY A 117 12.23 -12.69 18.02
C GLY A 117 10.89 -13.37 17.72
N GLU A 118 10.01 -13.47 18.73
CA GLU A 118 8.66 -14.05 18.60
C GLU A 118 7.60 -12.99 18.23
N TYR A 119 7.98 -11.71 18.23
CA TYR A 119 7.12 -10.63 17.76
C TYR A 119 6.81 -10.80 16.27
N ASP A 120 5.52 -10.93 15.97
CA ASP A 120 5.00 -10.90 14.61
C ASP A 120 4.13 -9.64 14.45
N PRO A 121 4.49 -8.69 13.58
CA PRO A 121 3.69 -7.48 13.41
C PRO A 121 2.31 -7.74 12.80
N GLY A 122 2.08 -8.88 12.16
CA GLY A 122 0.80 -9.27 11.55
C GLY A 122 0.41 -8.46 10.30
N MET A 123 0.91 -7.22 10.17
CA MET A 123 0.86 -6.37 8.98
C MET A 123 2.17 -5.58 8.84
N THR A 124 2.51 -5.20 7.61
CA THR A 124 3.70 -4.37 7.37
C THR A 124 3.48 -2.94 7.83
N PHE A 125 4.49 -2.36 8.47
CA PHE A 125 4.49 -0.95 8.85
C PHE A 125 4.81 -0.07 7.64
N THR A 126 4.06 1.02 7.43
CA THR A 126 4.18 1.84 6.22
C THR A 126 4.41 3.32 6.49
N PHE A 127 5.08 3.97 5.53
CA PHE A 127 5.38 5.41 5.52
C PHE A 127 4.90 6.05 4.22
N LYS A 128 4.50 7.32 4.27
CA LYS A 128 4.10 8.09 3.10
C LYS A 128 5.31 8.61 2.32
N ASP A 129 5.12 8.88 1.04
CA ASP A 129 6.17 9.50 0.20
C ASP A 129 6.70 10.83 0.75
N SER A 130 5.84 11.63 1.39
CA SER A 130 6.24 12.91 1.99
C SER A 130 7.12 12.77 3.23
N GLU A 131 7.17 11.58 3.84
CA GLU A 131 7.86 11.31 5.10
C GLU A 131 9.24 10.67 4.85
N VAL A 132 9.60 10.39 3.60
CA VAL A 132 10.75 9.57 3.23
C VAL A 132 11.72 10.35 2.35
N GLU A 133 12.96 10.49 2.82
CA GLU A 133 14.08 11.00 2.04
C GLU A 133 15.00 9.84 1.64
N VAL A 134 15.02 9.50 0.35
CA VAL A 134 15.87 8.42 -0.18
C VAL A 134 17.33 8.85 -0.18
N LEU A 135 18.19 8.09 0.51
CA LEU A 135 19.63 8.32 0.56
C LEU A 135 20.38 7.46 -0.44
N GLU A 136 20.00 6.19 -0.55
CA GLU A 136 20.67 5.20 -1.40
C GLU A 136 19.66 4.17 -1.92
N VAL A 137 19.82 3.75 -3.18
CA VAL A 137 19.05 2.65 -3.77
C VAL A 137 19.90 1.38 -3.72
N LEU A 138 19.40 0.36 -3.02
CA LEU A 138 20.11 -0.91 -2.83
C LEU A 138 19.68 -1.97 -3.84
N GLN A 139 18.41 -1.93 -4.24
CA GLN A 139 17.85 -2.84 -5.24
C GLN A 139 16.85 -2.05 -6.08
N GLU A 140 17.09 -1.95 -7.39
CA GLU A 140 16.08 -1.46 -8.31
C GLU A 140 14.94 -2.48 -8.45
N GLU A 141 13.74 -1.97 -8.70
CA GLU A 141 12.61 -2.85 -8.97
C GLU A 141 12.85 -3.65 -10.26
N VAL A 142 12.70 -4.97 -10.15
CA VAL A 142 12.66 -5.86 -11.31
C VAL A 142 11.21 -6.25 -11.52
N ASP A 143 10.57 -5.52 -12.44
CA ASP A 143 9.23 -5.88 -12.88
C ASP A 143 9.31 -7.08 -13.84
N ASN A 144 8.45 -8.07 -13.61
CA ASN A 144 8.31 -9.24 -14.45
C ASN A 144 7.06 -9.20 -15.33
N ILE A 145 6.32 -8.09 -15.28
CA ILE A 145 5.14 -7.84 -16.12
C ILE A 145 5.59 -7.35 -17.50
N ASP A 146 5.11 -8.04 -18.54
CA ASP A 146 5.20 -7.55 -19.91
C ASP A 146 4.13 -6.46 -20.13
N HIS A 147 4.53 -5.21 -19.86
CA HIS A 147 3.68 -4.01 -20.02
C HIS A 147 3.12 -3.86 -21.44
N GLU A 148 3.85 -4.30 -22.47
CA GLU A 148 3.35 -4.24 -23.84
C GLU A 148 2.24 -5.26 -24.08
N ALA A 149 2.42 -6.49 -23.59
CA ALA A 149 1.37 -7.51 -23.68
C ALA A 149 0.11 -7.07 -22.93
N VAL A 150 0.26 -6.50 -21.73
CA VAL A 150 -0.86 -5.94 -20.96
C VAL A 150 -1.53 -4.81 -21.75
N LYS A 151 -0.76 -3.84 -22.27
CA LYS A 151 -1.31 -2.72 -23.05
C LYS A 151 -2.07 -3.20 -24.28
N ARG A 152 -1.54 -4.18 -25.03
CA ARG A 152 -2.23 -4.79 -26.18
C ARG A 152 -3.55 -5.45 -25.77
N GLN A 153 -3.57 -6.16 -24.64
CA GLN A 153 -4.81 -6.78 -24.14
C GLN A 153 -5.85 -5.74 -23.71
N VAL A 154 -5.43 -4.67 -23.03
CA VAL A 154 -6.31 -3.56 -22.63
C VAL A 154 -6.91 -2.89 -23.87
N THR A 155 -6.08 -2.51 -24.86
CA THR A 155 -6.57 -1.91 -26.11
C THR A 155 -7.52 -2.85 -26.85
N ALA A 156 -7.21 -4.15 -26.94
CA ALA A 156 -8.09 -5.13 -27.56
C ALA A 156 -9.44 -5.27 -26.83
N ALA A 157 -9.43 -5.19 -25.49
CA ALA A 157 -10.65 -5.24 -24.68
C ALA A 157 -11.50 -3.97 -24.86
N GLU A 158 -10.89 -2.80 -24.87
CA GLU A 158 -11.56 -1.51 -25.14
C GLU A 158 -12.19 -1.49 -26.53
N ASP A 159 -11.46 -1.92 -27.56
CA ASP A 159 -11.95 -2.05 -28.93
C ASP A 159 -13.11 -3.04 -29.00
N ALA A 160 -13.01 -4.20 -28.35
CA ALA A 160 -14.10 -5.16 -28.29
C ALA A 160 -15.36 -4.57 -27.63
N GLN A 161 -15.20 -3.80 -26.55
CA GLN A 161 -16.32 -3.09 -25.91
C GLN A 161 -16.93 -2.04 -26.84
N TYR A 162 -16.10 -1.24 -27.51
CA TYR A 162 -16.56 -0.23 -28.47
C TYR A 162 -17.36 -0.87 -29.61
N GLN A 163 -16.85 -1.96 -30.19
CA GLN A 163 -17.53 -2.70 -31.26
C GLN A 163 -18.86 -3.30 -30.78
N LYS A 164 -18.92 -3.84 -29.56
CA LYS A 164 -20.19 -4.33 -28.95
C LYS A 164 -21.21 -3.20 -28.82
N ARG A 165 -20.82 -2.03 -28.28
CA ARG A 165 -21.70 -0.85 -28.13
C ARG A 165 -22.18 -0.35 -29.50
N ARG A 166 -21.30 -0.32 -30.51
CA ARG A 166 -21.64 0.07 -31.89
C ARG A 166 -22.68 -0.86 -32.52
N LYS A 167 -22.46 -2.18 -32.45
CA LYS A 167 -23.42 -3.19 -32.96
C LYS A 167 -24.77 -3.10 -32.24
N GLN A 168 -24.78 -2.89 -30.93
CA GLN A 168 -26.02 -2.71 -30.17
C GLN A 168 -26.80 -1.46 -30.61
N ARG A 169 -26.12 -0.33 -30.83
CA ARG A 169 -26.73 0.91 -31.36
C ARG A 169 -27.32 0.70 -32.76
N GLN A 170 -26.61 0.00 -33.64
CA GLN A 170 -27.11 -0.32 -34.98
C GLN A 170 -28.37 -1.20 -34.94
N ARG A 171 -28.38 -2.25 -34.10
CA ARG A 171 -29.56 -3.09 -33.89
C ARG A 171 -30.77 -2.30 -33.37
N ARG A 172 -30.58 -1.41 -32.40
CA ARG A 172 -31.64 -0.52 -31.89
C ARG A 172 -32.21 0.39 -32.97
N LYS A 173 -31.35 0.99 -33.82
CA LYS A 173 -31.77 1.82 -34.95
C LYS A 173 -32.52 1.03 -36.03
N GLN A 174 -32.17 -0.23 -36.26
CA GLN A 174 -32.89 -1.10 -37.21
C GLN A 174 -34.25 -1.52 -36.63
N ALA A 175 -34.31 -1.89 -35.35
CA ALA A 175 -35.56 -2.21 -34.66
C ALA A 175 -36.54 -1.02 -34.63
N SER A 176 -36.03 0.21 -34.41
CA SER A 176 -36.87 1.42 -34.43
C SER A 176 -37.38 1.77 -35.84
N LYS A 177 -36.68 1.37 -36.90
CA LYS A 177 -37.15 1.51 -38.29
C LYS A 177 -38.19 0.46 -38.67
N GLY A 178 -38.17 -0.72 -38.04
CA GLY A 178 -39.20 -1.76 -38.19
C GLY A 178 -40.49 -1.50 -37.38
N SER A 179 -40.41 -0.69 -36.32
CA SER A 179 -41.56 -0.29 -35.47
C SER A 179 -42.44 0.81 -36.09
N ARG A 180 -42.48 0.92 -37.43
CA ARG A 180 -43.25 1.95 -38.16
C ARG A 180 -44.47 1.37 -38.88
N TYR A 181 -45.23 0.50 -38.22
CA TYR A 181 -46.56 0.03 -38.63
C TYR A 181 -47.34 -0.31 -37.34
N HIS A 182 -48.61 0.02 -37.09
CA HIS A 182 -49.66 0.76 -37.80
C HIS A 182 -50.73 1.00 -36.71
N ARG A 183 -50.93 2.23 -36.18
CA ARG A 183 -52.11 2.48 -35.33
C ARG A 183 -53.33 2.50 -36.26
N LYS A 184 -54.00 1.36 -36.41
CA LYS A 184 -55.37 1.35 -36.92
C LYS A 184 -56.25 1.89 -35.80
N PHE A 185 -56.80 3.08 -36.03
CA PHE A 185 -57.94 3.57 -35.28
C PHE A 185 -59.10 2.61 -35.51
N PHE A 186 -59.67 2.10 -34.43
CA PHE A 186 -61.01 1.51 -34.37
C PHE A 186 -61.76 2.25 -33.26
#